data_AF-A0A1U7NUE2-F1
#
_entry.id   AF-A0A1U7NUE2-F1
#
_cell.length_a   1.000
_cell.length_b   1.000
_cell.length_c   1.000
_cell.angle_alpha   90.00
_cell.angle_beta   90.00
_cell.angle_gamma   90.00
#
_symmetry.space_group_name_H-M   'P 1'
#
loop_
_entity.id
_entity.type
_entity.pdbx_description
1 polymer ?
#
loop_
_entity_poly.entity_id
_entity_poly.type
_entity_poly.pdbx_seq_one_letter_code
_entity_poly.pdbx_strand_id
1 'polypeptide(L)' 'MPSGNAYGLGLWLSPGSDDGSEASISMQGMDAGVSFDSAHSPVSGTTVTVISNTSDGAWPLSTFLGKFLTA' A
#
# COMPACT_ATOMS: atom_id res chain seq x y z
N MET A 1 -17.84 -7.13 8.20
CA MET A 1 -17.34 -7.78 6.98
C MET A 1 -16.11 -8.60 7.36
N PRO A 2 -15.83 -9.78 6.79
CA PRO A 2 -14.59 -10.46 7.11
C PRO A 2 -13.42 -9.51 6.78
N SER A 3 -12.45 -9.46 7.67
CA SER A 3 -11.36 -8.49 7.79
C SER A 3 -10.30 -8.59 6.68
N GLY A 4 -10.70 -8.72 5.42
CA GLY A 4 -9.83 -8.88 4.27
C GLY A 4 -9.90 -7.70 3.31
N ASN A 5 -8.77 -7.43 2.63
CA ASN A 5 -8.72 -6.48 1.53
C ASN A 5 -9.68 -6.92 0.40
N ALA A 6 -10.37 -5.95 -0.20
CA ALA A 6 -11.15 -6.16 -1.41
C ALA A 6 -10.32 -5.77 -2.65
N TYR A 7 -10.82 -6.16 -3.83
CA TYR A 7 -10.19 -5.79 -5.10
C TYR A 7 -11.21 -5.10 -6.01
N GLY A 8 -10.83 -3.94 -6.55
CA GLY A 8 -11.66 -3.12 -7.43
C GLY A 8 -11.17 -3.14 -8.87
N LEU A 9 -11.15 -1.96 -9.50
CA LEU A 9 -10.73 -1.75 -10.90
C LEU A 9 -9.19 -1.80 -11.05
N GLY A 10 -8.56 -2.91 -10.66
CA GLY A 10 -7.11 -3.07 -10.69
C GLY A 10 -6.38 -2.56 -9.44
N LEU A 11 -7.11 -2.31 -8.36
CA LEU A 11 -6.58 -1.75 -7.11
C LEU A 11 -7.04 -2.59 -5.92
N TRP A 12 -6.13 -2.75 -4.95
CA TRP A 12 -6.46 -3.27 -3.64
C TRP A 12 -7.15 -2.19 -2.81
N LEU A 13 -8.21 -2.58 -2.11
CA LEU A 13 -9.00 -1.73 -1.23
C LEU A 13 -8.91 -2.31 0.18
N SER A 14 -8.14 -1.65 1.03
CA SER A 14 -8.00 -2.02 2.43
C SER A 14 -8.92 -1.13 3.25
N PRO A 15 -9.94 -1.67 3.93
CA PRO A 15 -10.72 -0.88 4.87
C PRO A 15 -9.83 -0.46 6.04
N GLY A 16 -10.15 0.66 6.69
CA GLY A 16 -9.56 0.96 7.98
C GLY A 16 -9.94 -0.10 9.01
N SER A 17 -9.12 -0.26 10.04
CA SER A 17 -9.30 -1.30 11.05
C SER A 17 -9.31 -0.73 12.48
N ASP A 18 -9.78 -1.53 13.43
CA ASP A 18 -9.88 -1.16 14.85
C ASP A 18 -8.52 -0.88 15.50
N ASP A 19 -7.42 -1.28 14.86
CA ASP A 19 -6.03 -0.98 15.26
C ASP A 19 -5.55 0.44 14.89
N GLY A 20 -6.42 1.26 14.29
CA GLY A 20 -6.10 2.62 13.89
C GLY A 20 -5.51 2.75 12.48
N SER A 21 -5.41 1.66 11.72
CA SER A 21 -5.08 1.75 10.29
C SER A 21 -6.17 2.50 9.52
N GLU A 22 -5.76 3.45 8.69
CA GLU A 22 -6.68 4.16 7.80
C GLU A 22 -7.08 3.27 6.62
N ALA A 23 -8.23 3.57 6.03
CA ALA A 23 -8.57 3.00 4.74
C ALA A 23 -7.50 3.38 3.71
N SER A 24 -7.13 2.44 2.84
CA SER A 24 -6.14 2.70 1.79
C SER A 24 -6.50 2.03 0.47
N ILE A 25 -6.03 2.66 -0.61
CA ILE A 25 -6.14 2.19 -1.99
C ILE A 25 -4.72 1.95 -2.48
N SER A 26 -4.39 0.74 -2.94
CA SER A 26 -3.02 0.41 -3.32
C SER A 26 -2.87 -0.43 -4.58
N MET A 27 -1.65 -0.41 -5.12
CA MET A 27 -1.22 -1.18 -6.27
C MET A 27 0.22 -1.65 -6.04
N GLN A 28 0.49 -2.89 -6.45
CA GLN A 28 1.83 -3.48 -6.45
C GLN A 28 2.19 -3.94 -7.85
N GLY A 29 3.48 -3.89 -8.16
CA GLY A 29 4.05 -4.41 -9.39
C GLY A 29 5.41 -5.04 -9.10
N MET A 30 5.70 -6.14 -9.78
CA MET A 30 6.98 -6.82 -9.65
C MET A 30 7.30 -7.54 -10.95
N ASP A 31 8.54 -7.39 -11.38
CA ASP A 31 9.13 -8.13 -12.50
C ASP A 31 10.58 -8.51 -12.13
N ALA A 32 11.25 -9.27 -12.99
CA ALA A 32 12.67 -9.57 -12.79
C ALA A 32 13.50 -8.28 -12.81
N GLY A 33 14.13 -7.95 -11.68
CA GLY A 33 14.95 -6.73 -11.52
C GLY A 33 14.17 -5.44 -11.25
N VAL A 34 12.87 -5.49 -10.95
CA VAL A 34 12.10 -4.29 -10.60
C VAL A 34 10.95 -4.59 -9.65
N SER A 35 10.66 -3.66 -8.75
CA SER A 35 9.46 -3.70 -7.90
C SER A 35 8.88 -2.31 -7.69
N PHE A 36 7.57 -2.29 -7.42
CA PHE A 36 6.75 -1.12 -7.23
C PHE A 36 5.69 -1.40 -6.17
N ASP A 37 5.47 -0.43 -5.30
CA ASP A 37 4.35 -0.41 -4.38
C ASP A 37 3.91 1.04 -4.17
N SER A 38 2.61 1.28 -4.28
CA SER A 38 2.02 2.60 -4.05
C SER A 38 0.70 2.45 -3.32
N ALA A 39 0.50 3.32 -2.34
CA ALA A 39 -0.70 3.37 -1.53
C ALA A 39 -1.13 4.81 -1.26
N HIS A 40 -2.44 5.04 -1.26
CA HIS A 40 -3.06 6.31 -0.97
C HIS A 40 -4.09 6.15 0.14
N SER A 41 -4.00 6.97 1.18
CA SER A 41 -5.08 7.13 2.16
C SER A 41 -5.97 8.31 1.75
N PRO A 42 -7.27 8.09 1.46
CA PRO A 42 -8.21 9.16 1.22
C PRO A 42 -8.57 9.95 2.50
N VAL A 43 -8.22 9.43 3.69
CA VAL A 43 -8.53 10.07 4.98
C VAL A 43 -7.53 11.19 5.25
N SER A 44 -6.24 10.88 5.23
CA SER A 44 -5.15 11.85 5.44
C SER A 44 -4.72 12.56 4.16
N GLY A 45 -5.08 12.06 2.98
CA GLY A 45 -4.60 12.57 1.69
C GLY A 45 -3.16 12.19 1.39
N THR A 46 -2.55 11.34 2.22
CA THR A 46 -1.16 10.89 2.05
C THR A 46 -1.05 9.87 0.93
N THR A 47 -0.04 10.04 0.08
CA THR A 47 0.37 9.04 -0.91
C THR A 47 1.81 8.66 -0.68
N VAL A 48 2.06 7.36 -0.63
CA VAL A 48 3.40 6.78 -0.54
C VAL A 48 3.64 5.96 -1.79
N THR A 49 4.81 6.11 -2.40
CA THR A 49 5.22 5.31 -3.56
C THR A 49 6.67 4.92 -3.43
N VAL A 50 6.96 3.64 -3.65
CA VAL A 50 8.31 3.09 -3.70
C VAL A 50 8.52 2.45 -5.08
N ILE A 51 9.63 2.80 -5.72
CA ILE A 51 10.10 2.18 -6.96
C ILE A 51 11.52 1.68 -6.70
N SER A 52 11.79 0.43 -7.02
CA SER A 52 13.12 -0.18 -6.87
C SER A 52 13.56 -0.86 -8.17
N ASN A 53 14.85 -0.76 -8.50
CA ASN A 53 15.51 -1.49 -9.57
C ASN A 53 16.01 -2.88 -9.13
N THR A 54 15.37 -3.46 -8.13
CA THR A 54 15.52 -4.84 -7.70
C THR A 54 14.14 -5.43 -7.44
N SER A 55 13.99 -6.74 -7.62
CA SER A 55 12.71 -7.42 -7.43
C SER A 55 12.16 -7.31 -6.00
N ASP A 56 13.03 -7.18 -4.99
CA ASP A 56 12.59 -7.15 -3.58
C ASP A 56 12.72 -5.78 -2.92
N GLY A 57 13.33 -4.80 -3.59
CA GLY A 57 13.74 -3.56 -2.93
C GLY A 57 12.59 -2.63 -2.53
N ALA A 58 11.40 -2.78 -3.11
CA ALA A 58 10.24 -1.97 -2.71
C ALA A 58 9.70 -2.35 -1.33
N TRP A 59 9.69 -3.65 -0.98
CA TRP A 59 8.96 -4.15 0.18
C TRP A 59 9.43 -3.60 1.53
N PRO A 60 10.73 -3.57 1.87
CA PRO A 60 11.19 -3.07 3.16
C PRO A 60 10.86 -1.58 3.37
N LEU A 61 10.97 -0.80 2.31
CA LEU A 61 10.66 0.64 2.31
C LEU A 61 9.15 0.86 2.42
N SER A 62 8.33 0.10 1.70
CA SER A 62 6.88 0.16 1.81
C SER A 62 6.37 -0.17 3.21
N THR A 63 6.91 -1.22 3.85
CA THR A 63 6.57 -1.54 5.25
C THR A 63 6.95 -0.38 6.18
N PHE A 64 8.13 0.20 6.02
CA PHE A 64 8.55 1.33 6.86
C PHE A 64 7.71 2.58 6.62
N LEU A 65 7.38 2.88 5.36
CA LEU A 65 6.62 4.07 4.99
C LEU A 65 5.12 3.93 5.25
N GLY A 66 4.59 2.71 5.39
CA GLY A 66 3.19 2.45 5.76
C GLY A 66 2.76 3.15 7.06
N LYS A 67 3.70 3.44 7.96
CA LYS A 67 3.45 4.24 9.18
C LYS A 67 3.03 5.69 8.91
N PHE A 68 3.18 6.19 7.69
CA PHE A 68 2.72 7.51 7.30
C PHE A 68 1.29 7.49 6.73
N LEU A 69 0.70 6.30 6.56
CA LEU A 69 -0.71 6.10 6.18
C LEU A 69 -1.62 5.91 7.40
N THR A 70 -1.18 6.36 8.57
CA THR A 70 -1.94 6.34 9.82
C THR A 70 -2.19 7.78 10.29
N ALA A 71 -3.32 8.04 10.93
CA ALA A 71 -3.61 9.32 11.59
C ALA A 71 -2.83 9.49 12.90
#